data_AF-A0A2V6I2J1-F1
#
_entry.id   AF-A0A2V6I2J1-F1
#
_cell.length_a   1.000
_cell.length_b   1.000
_cell.length_c   1.000
_cell.angle_alpha   90.00
_cell.angle_beta   90.00
_cell.angle_gamma   90.00
#
_symmetry.space_group_name_H-M   'P 1'
#
loop_
_entity.id
_entity.type
_entity.pdbx_description
1 polymer ?
#
loop_
_entity_poly.entity_id
_entity_poly.type
_entity_poly.pdbx_seq_one_letter_code
_entity_poly.pdbx_strand_id
1 'polypeptide(L)' 'ICVVPMLNQDVKGAEVPEWGYFCQISDSTTSFGSYSGAVPNEKITWGKLSVETPKFIIESDATIVAPLIFAKVLGW' A
#
# COMPACT_ATOMS: atom_id res chain seq x y z
N ILE A 1 2.89 6.62 -0.74
CA ILE A 1 1.49 6.53 -0.25
C ILE A 1 1.06 7.69 0.68
N CYS A 2 1.97 8.49 1.26
CA CYS A 2 1.64 9.55 2.24
C CYS A 2 0.85 10.77 1.71
N VAL A 3 0.56 10.84 0.40
CA VAL A 3 -0.16 11.97 -0.19
C VAL A 3 -1.57 12.15 0.37
N VAL A 4 -2.32 11.05 0.60
CA VAL A 4 -3.71 11.12 1.10
C VAL A 4 -3.76 11.76 2.50
N PRO A 5 -2.98 11.30 3.50
CA PRO A 5 -2.94 11.96 4.80
C PRO A 5 -2.57 13.43 4.74
N MET A 6 -1.60 13.81 3.90
CA MET A 6 -1.18 15.22 3.78
C MET A 6 -2.30 16.08 3.17
N LEU A 7 -2.97 15.61 2.12
CA LEU A 7 -4.09 16.34 1.53
C LEU A 7 -5.25 16.50 2.52
N ASN A 8 -5.56 15.47 3.31
CA ASN A 8 -6.60 15.54 4.35
C ASN A 8 -6.29 16.58 5.44
N GLN A 9 -5.01 16.75 5.77
CA GLN A 9 -4.57 17.71 6.80
C GLN A 9 -4.45 19.14 6.25
N ASP A 10 -3.87 19.29 5.07
CA ASP A 10 -3.49 20.59 4.52
C ASP A 10 -4.62 21.27 3.73
N VAL A 11 -5.51 20.49 3.11
CA VAL A 11 -6.61 21.01 2.28
C VAL A 11 -7.92 20.96 3.06
N LYS A 12 -8.18 22.03 3.81
CA LYS A 12 -9.40 22.15 4.63
C LYS A 12 -10.67 22.06 3.79
N GLY A 13 -11.55 21.12 4.14
CA GLY A 13 -12.86 20.94 3.50
C GLY A 13 -12.86 20.07 2.24
N ALA A 14 -11.71 19.50 1.85
CA ALA A 14 -11.66 18.48 0.80
C ALA A 14 -11.94 17.09 1.39
N GLU A 15 -12.87 16.34 0.79
CA GLU A 15 -12.93 14.89 0.97
C GLU A 15 -11.84 14.26 0.09
N VAL A 16 -10.76 13.79 0.72
CA VAL A 16 -9.68 13.11 -0.01
C VAL A 16 -9.96 11.61 0.02
N PRO A 17 -10.19 10.97 -1.13
CA PRO A 17 -10.39 9.53 -1.17
C PRO A 17 -9.13 8.78 -0.75
N GLU A 18 -9.32 7.72 0.03
CA GLU A 18 -8.26 6.78 0.37
C GLU A 18 -7.82 5.98 -0.85
N TRP A 19 -6.67 5.30 -0.75
CA TRP A 19 -6.22 4.42 -1.84
C TRP A 19 -7.18 3.23 -1.99
N GLY A 20 -7.64 3.00 -3.22
CA GLY A 20 -8.61 1.94 -3.53
C GLY A 20 -8.04 0.52 -3.65
N TYR A 21 -6.70 0.38 -3.66
CA TYR A 21 -6.02 -0.91 -3.71
C TYR A 21 -4.60 -0.78 -3.13
N PHE A 22 -4.15 -1.82 -2.43
CA PHE A 22 -2.77 -1.91 -1.97
C PHE A 22 -2.16 -3.28 -2.26
N CYS A 23 -1.01 -3.30 -2.91
CA CYS A 23 -0.17 -4.48 -3.01
C CYS A 23 1.28 -4.08 -2.76
N GLN A 24 1.96 -4.84 -1.92
CA GLN A 24 3.38 -4.69 -1.67
C GLN A 24 4.08 -6.02 -1.94
N ILE A 25 5.15 -5.96 -2.73
CA ILE A 25 6.10 -7.06 -2.90
C ILE A 25 7.32 -6.66 -2.09
N SER A 26 7.70 -7.49 -1.12
CA SER A 26 8.79 -7.20 -0.19
C SER A 26 9.42 -8.51 0.25
N ASP A 27 10.69 -8.50 0.59
CA ASP A 27 11.37 -9.56 1.33
C ASP A 27 11.60 -9.16 2.81
N SER A 28 11.11 -7.98 3.20
CA SER A 28 11.32 -7.38 4.50
C SER A 28 10.37 -7.98 5.55
N THR A 29 10.94 -8.60 6.59
CA THR A 29 10.17 -8.97 7.78
C THR A 29 9.82 -7.72 8.60
N THR A 30 8.66 -7.75 9.28
CA THR A 30 8.26 -6.73 10.25
C THR A 30 9.29 -6.70 11.38
N SER A 31 10.23 -5.76 11.32
CA SER A 31 11.28 -5.62 12.33
C SER A 31 11.34 -4.17 12.82
N PHE A 32 11.30 -3.99 14.14
CA PHE A 32 11.50 -2.72 14.86
C PHE A 32 10.72 -1.50 14.34
N GLY A 33 9.47 -1.66 13.90
CA GLY A 33 8.64 -0.53 13.45
C GLY A 33 9.11 0.10 12.13
N SER A 34 9.80 -0.66 11.28
CA SER A 34 10.19 -0.23 9.95
C SER A 34 8.96 0.17 9.11
N TYR A 35 9.02 1.36 8.51
CA TYR A 35 7.97 1.84 7.60
C TYR A 35 7.81 0.92 6.37
N SER A 36 8.92 0.33 5.89
CA SER A 36 8.93 -0.55 4.72
C SER A 36 8.31 -1.92 5.03
N GLY A 37 8.47 -2.43 6.25
CA GLY A 37 7.86 -3.69 6.69
C GLY A 37 6.51 -3.53 7.38
N ALA A 38 5.99 -2.29 7.52
CA ALA A 38 4.78 -2.02 8.28
C ALA A 38 3.56 -2.78 7.73
N VAL A 39 2.87 -3.50 8.62
CA VAL A 39 1.66 -4.26 8.28
C VAL A 39 0.57 -3.34 7.70
N PRO A 40 -0.34 -3.86 6.85
CA PRO A 40 -1.35 -3.04 6.20
C PRO A 40 -2.28 -2.30 7.18
N ASN A 41 -2.49 -2.86 8.38
CA ASN A 41 -3.33 -2.23 9.41
C ASN A 41 -2.77 -0.88 9.88
N GLU A 42 -1.44 -0.71 9.90
CA GLU A 42 -0.85 0.60 10.21
C GLU A 42 -1.21 1.63 9.12
N LYS A 43 -1.31 1.22 7.86
CA LYS A 43 -1.71 2.12 6.77
C LYS A 43 -3.18 2.57 6.89
N ILE A 44 -4.04 1.76 7.54
CA ILE A 44 -5.42 2.13 7.85
C ILE A 44 -5.47 3.20 8.95
N THR A 45 -4.70 3.05 10.03
CA THR A 45 -4.71 4.03 11.14
C THR A 45 -4.23 5.42 10.70
N TRP A 46 -3.37 5.48 9.68
CA TRP A 46 -2.93 6.73 9.08
C TRP A 46 -3.94 7.32 8.06
N GLY A 47 -5.09 6.70 7.81
CA GLY A 47 -6.06 7.17 6.81
C GLY A 47 -5.54 7.07 5.37
N LYS A 48 -4.65 6.10 5.10
CA LYS A 48 -4.16 5.83 3.74
C LYS A 48 -5.05 4.81 3.02
N LEU A 49 -5.64 3.88 3.77
CA LEU A 49 -6.46 2.78 3.27
C LEU A 49 -7.72 2.65 4.12
N SER A 50 -8.81 2.23 3.49
CA SER A 50 -10.01 1.82 4.22
C SER A 50 -9.82 0.43 4.83
N VAL A 51 -10.63 0.12 5.84
CA VAL A 51 -10.77 -1.25 6.36
C VAL A 51 -11.14 -2.22 5.23
N GLU A 52 -12.00 -1.79 4.31
CA GLU A 52 -12.50 -2.58 3.19
C GLU A 52 -11.58 -2.58 1.97
N THR A 53 -10.54 -1.72 1.94
CA THR A 53 -9.61 -1.67 0.81
C THR A 53 -8.92 -3.04 0.62
N PRO A 54 -8.98 -3.64 -0.58
CA PRO A 54 -8.22 -4.84 -0.90
C PRO A 54 -6.72 -4.60 -0.74
N LYS A 55 -6.08 -5.42 0.09
CA LYS A 55 -4.70 -5.24 0.52
C LYS A 55 -3.96 -6.57 0.57
N PHE A 56 -2.83 -6.65 -0.13
CA PHE A 56 -2.02 -7.86 -0.26
C PHE A 56 -0.55 -7.58 0.00
N ILE A 57 0.13 -8.51 0.65
CA ILE A 57 1.59 -8.51 0.78
C ILE A 57 2.11 -9.83 0.20
N ILE A 58 3.09 -9.73 -0.69
CA ILE A 58 3.79 -10.87 -1.30
C ILE A 58 5.22 -10.85 -0.78
N GLU A 59 5.55 -11.82 0.06
CA GLU A 59 6.88 -11.99 0.64
C GLU A 59 7.85 -12.61 -0.39
N SER A 60 8.43 -11.80 -1.27
CA SER A 60 9.32 -12.23 -2.36
C SER A 60 10.09 -11.07 -2.99
N ASP A 61 11.06 -11.40 -3.85
CA ASP A 61 11.78 -10.43 -4.67
C ASP A 61 10.89 -9.89 -5.80
N ALA A 62 10.87 -8.56 -5.94
CA ALA A 62 10.08 -7.87 -6.96
C ALA A 62 10.47 -8.25 -8.39
N THR A 63 11.75 -8.58 -8.65
CA THR A 63 12.24 -8.99 -9.98
C THR A 63 11.66 -10.34 -10.42
N ILE A 64 11.19 -11.17 -9.49
CA ILE A 64 10.52 -12.44 -9.78
C ILE A 64 9.02 -12.22 -9.95
N VAL A 65 8.39 -11.53 -8.99
CA VAL A 65 6.92 -11.46 -8.90
C VAL A 65 6.32 -10.40 -9.83
N ALA A 66 6.94 -9.21 -9.95
CA ALA A 66 6.35 -8.13 -10.72
C ALA A 66 6.16 -8.49 -12.21
N PRO A 67 7.10 -9.18 -12.90
CA PRO A 67 6.87 -9.63 -14.27
C PRO A 67 5.67 -10.57 -14.42
N LEU A 68 5.44 -11.47 -13.46
CA LEU A 68 4.31 -12.41 -13.49
C LEU A 68 2.97 -11.69 -13.33
N ILE A 69 2.90 -10.71 -12.42
CA ILE A 69 1.71 -9.87 -12.24
C ILE A 69 1.43 -9.09 -13.52
N PHE A 70 2.45 -8.46 -14.11
CA PHE A 70 2.30 -7.68 -15.33
C PHE A 70 1.89 -8.54 -16.52
N ALA A 71 2.47 -9.74 -16.68
CA ALA A 71 2.03 -10.69 -17.70
C ALA A 71 0.52 -11.01 -17.55
N LYS A 72 0.05 -11.24 -16.32
CA LYS A 72 -1.35 -11.57 -16.07
C LYS A 72 -2.32 -10.41 -16.23
N VAL A 73 -1.95 -9.22 -15.75
CA VAL A 73 -2.84 -8.05 -15.68
C VAL A 73 -2.79 -7.22 -16.96
N LEU A 74 -1.62 -7.06 -17.55
CA LEU A 74 -1.40 -6.24 -18.75
C LEU A 74 -1.43 -7.07 -20.05
N GLY A 75 -1.49 -8.40 -19.96
CA GLY A 75 -1.54 -9.30 -21.12
C GLY A 75 -0.23 -9.32 -21.91
N TRP A 76 0.89 -9.31 -21.20
CA TRP A 76 2.24 -9.28 -21.80
C TRP A 76 2.67 -10.61 -22.38
#